data_AF-A0A355ALR3-F1
#
_entry.id   AF-A0A355ALR3-F1
#
_cell.length_a   1.000
_cell.length_b   1.000
_cell.length_c   1.000
_cell.angle_alpha   90.00
_cell.angle_beta   90.00
_cell.angle_gamma   90.00
#
_symmetry.space_group_name_H-M   'P 1'
#
loop_
_entity.id
_entity.type
_entity.pdbx_description
1 polymer ?
#
loop_
_entity_poly.entity_id
_entity_poly.type
_entity_poly.pdbx_seq_one_letter_code
_entity_poly.pdbx_strand_id
1 'polypeptide(L)'
;MKSKRLSRFVLPCLLVLFGSAFSVSVESAETASVVTHGPLLGEVTSSSVRIWARTNGPGTIEFHFGKDPASLHGVSEKIETTAAHDFTGWTTLHGLDPDTEYVASVFIDGNPAGVPATFHTLPDSNALRDQKHNPRGLFNFSFTFGSCANQNPLHGIGPSLPTYATFLDKHADEVDFQIMNGDWLYEELRTTPVDVWAEKQGVDGEQLPEVVRDMPTIVGVWENYKLYLDRGTNLSAWHRKVPGFFTFDDHELVNDIWGAGSTGRRNRRAVFRDIGTRAWLDYLGWANPVAYPHTVHHGQATLTAESDVLVDPEADFTSLPLDEMLNLHVHWGTPEAGVNDLRYDDDALGDPNSRVYEIREVLDKHRVRIFPVPTADGKVHYSIGRRSYGSFRVANCEFFLLDTRGARQMHDTSRPHQPNLTMLGMDQRKWLMESMDKSDADFFFVVSSVPFMIPHRGAGGFEA
;
A
#
# COMPACT_ATOMS: atom_id res chain seq x y z
N MET A 1 -55.28 -39.53 80.38
CA MET A 1 -56.24 -38.72 79.59
C MET A 1 -55.61 -37.37 79.25
N LYS A 2 -55.50 -37.08 77.94
CA LYS A 2 -55.26 -35.76 77.31
C LYS A 2 -54.09 -34.91 77.86
N SER A 3 -52.91 -35.03 77.23
CA SER A 3 -51.88 -33.99 77.29
C SER A 3 -52.21 -32.89 76.27
N LYS A 4 -52.37 -31.65 76.75
CA LYS A 4 -52.48 -30.44 75.93
C LYS A 4 -51.07 -29.87 75.74
N ARG A 5 -50.65 -29.71 74.48
CA ARG A 5 -49.42 -28.99 74.11
C ARG A 5 -49.62 -27.49 74.28
N LEU A 6 -48.71 -26.84 75.01
CA LEU A 6 -48.53 -25.39 75.03
C LEU A 6 -47.54 -24.99 73.93
N SER A 7 -47.94 -24.05 73.07
CA SER A 7 -47.08 -23.37 72.11
C SER A 7 -46.28 -22.26 72.80
N ARG A 8 -44.94 -22.33 72.73
CA ARG A 8 -44.04 -21.21 73.05
C ARG A 8 -43.44 -20.69 71.75
N PHE A 9 -43.67 -19.41 71.46
CA PHE A 9 -42.96 -18.65 70.43
C PHE A 9 -41.51 -18.43 70.88
N VAL A 10 -40.55 -18.80 70.04
CA VAL A 10 -39.15 -18.36 70.11
C VAL A 10 -38.74 -17.93 68.70
N LEU A 11 -38.33 -16.67 68.61
CA LEU A 11 -37.94 -15.92 67.42
C LEU A 11 -36.54 -16.39 66.95
N PRO A 12 -36.32 -16.77 65.67
CA PRO A 12 -34.96 -17.00 65.18
C PRO A 12 -34.39 -15.68 64.63
N CYS A 13 -33.34 -15.16 65.28
CA CYS A 13 -32.50 -14.10 64.73
C CYS A 13 -31.75 -14.65 63.50
N LEU A 14 -32.08 -14.11 62.32
CA LEU A 14 -31.35 -14.35 61.08
C LEU A 14 -30.03 -13.57 61.13
N LEU A 15 -28.91 -14.27 61.23
CA LEU A 15 -27.59 -13.68 61.00
C LEU A 15 -27.39 -13.53 59.48
N VAL A 16 -27.38 -12.30 58.99
CA VAL A 16 -27.00 -11.98 57.60
C VAL A 16 -25.48 -11.85 57.55
N LEU A 17 -24.81 -12.87 57.01
CA LEU A 17 -23.40 -12.83 56.65
C LEU A 17 -23.25 -12.02 55.34
N PHE A 18 -22.75 -10.80 55.44
CA PHE A 18 -22.29 -10.04 54.27
C PHE A 18 -20.99 -10.67 53.74
N GLY A 19 -21.12 -11.54 52.74
CA GLY A 19 -20.00 -11.99 51.93
C GLY A 19 -19.51 -10.83 51.06
N SER A 20 -18.34 -10.29 51.39
CA SER A 20 -17.65 -9.32 50.53
C SER A 20 -17.08 -10.07 49.33
N ALA A 21 -17.78 -10.02 48.20
CA ALA A 21 -17.25 -10.49 46.93
C ALA A 21 -16.14 -9.52 46.50
N PHE A 22 -14.89 -9.93 46.69
CA PHE A 22 -13.76 -9.29 46.01
C PHE A 22 -13.85 -9.67 44.53
N SER A 23 -14.45 -8.79 43.74
CA SER A 23 -14.29 -8.80 42.29
C SER A 23 -12.85 -8.44 41.99
N VAL A 24 -12.02 -9.45 41.74
CA VAL A 24 -10.72 -9.24 41.09
C VAL A 24 -11.05 -8.91 39.64
N SER A 25 -11.06 -7.62 39.31
CA SER A 25 -10.98 -7.18 37.93
C SER A 25 -9.67 -7.74 37.38
N VAL A 26 -9.76 -8.74 36.51
CA VAL A 26 -8.63 -9.07 35.64
C VAL A 26 -8.55 -7.91 34.66
N GLU A 27 -7.77 -6.90 35.04
CA GLU A 27 -7.32 -5.87 34.12
C GLU A 27 -6.59 -6.63 33.01
N SER A 28 -7.19 -6.64 31.81
CA SER A 28 -6.52 -7.10 30.60
C SER A 28 -5.20 -6.35 30.55
N ALA A 29 -4.07 -7.04 30.73
CA ALA A 29 -2.78 -6.43 30.53
C ALA A 29 -2.78 -5.88 29.10
N GLU A 30 -2.83 -4.55 28.94
CA GLU A 30 -2.58 -3.92 27.66
C GLU A 30 -1.23 -4.45 27.18
N THR A 31 -1.24 -5.24 26.12
CA THR A 31 -0.01 -5.70 25.49
C THR A 31 0.73 -4.46 25.03
N ALA A 32 1.92 -4.23 25.57
CA ALA A 32 2.75 -3.09 25.17
C ALA A 32 2.87 -3.03 23.64
N SER A 33 2.73 -1.83 23.08
CA SER A 33 2.89 -1.62 21.64
C SER A 33 4.33 -1.96 21.25
N VAL A 34 4.48 -2.78 20.20
CA VAL A 34 5.79 -3.20 19.68
C VAL A 34 5.85 -2.99 18.18
N VAL A 35 7.04 -2.62 17.69
CA VAL A 35 7.34 -2.62 16.26
C VAL A 35 7.41 -4.07 15.78
N THR A 36 6.52 -4.41 14.85
CA THR A 36 6.46 -5.72 14.20
C THR A 36 7.31 -5.77 12.94
N HIS A 37 7.29 -4.69 12.15
CA HIS A 37 8.00 -4.61 10.88
C HIS A 37 8.65 -3.24 10.69
N GLY A 38 9.71 -3.23 9.89
CA GLY A 38 10.54 -2.06 9.64
C GLY A 38 11.70 -1.92 10.64
N PRO A 39 12.30 -0.72 10.74
CA PRO A 39 12.09 0.39 9.82
C PRO A 39 12.50 0.03 8.38
N LEU A 40 11.77 0.55 7.40
CA LEU A 40 12.12 0.52 5.98
C LEU A 40 12.35 1.95 5.48
N LEU A 41 13.27 2.13 4.53
CA LEU A 41 13.66 3.42 3.98
C LEU A 41 13.14 3.61 2.55
N GLY A 42 12.80 4.85 2.21
CA GLY A 42 12.31 5.22 0.89
C GLY A 42 12.59 6.68 0.53
N GLU A 43 12.41 7.04 -0.75
CA GLU A 43 12.55 8.41 -1.27
C GLU A 43 13.70 9.23 -0.64
N VAL A 44 14.93 8.72 -0.79
CA VAL A 44 16.10 9.47 -0.33
C VAL A 44 16.39 10.65 -1.26
N THR A 45 16.73 11.78 -0.68
CA THR A 45 17.20 12.99 -1.37
C THR A 45 18.54 13.43 -0.77
N SER A 46 19.04 14.58 -1.20
CA SER A 46 20.23 15.19 -0.60
C SER A 46 19.99 15.77 0.80
N SER A 47 18.73 15.87 1.25
CA SER A 47 18.41 16.50 2.53
C SER A 47 17.27 15.84 3.29
N SER A 48 16.78 14.70 2.80
CA SER A 48 15.70 13.95 3.43
C SER A 48 15.71 12.47 3.08
N VAL A 49 15.01 11.68 3.90
CA VAL A 49 14.63 10.29 3.59
C VAL A 49 13.25 10.01 4.19
N ARG A 50 12.43 9.20 3.52
CA ARG A 50 11.20 8.66 4.12
C ARG A 50 11.50 7.39 4.90
N ILE A 51 10.83 7.21 6.02
CA ILE A 51 11.00 6.05 6.89
C ILE A 51 9.65 5.53 7.37
N TRP A 52 9.50 4.21 7.37
CA TRP A 52 8.25 3.50 7.65
C TRP A 52 8.44 2.43 8.71
N ALA A 53 7.42 2.20 9.54
CA ALA A 53 7.35 1.07 10.45
C ALA A 53 5.89 0.62 10.65
N ARG A 54 5.72 -0.58 11.21
CA ARG A 54 4.40 -1.13 11.58
C ARG A 54 4.39 -1.63 13.02
N THR A 55 3.36 -1.27 13.79
CA THR A 55 3.14 -1.79 15.14
C THR A 55 2.20 -3.01 15.17
N ASN A 56 2.10 -3.69 16.31
CA ASN A 56 1.18 -4.83 16.51
C ASN A 56 -0.28 -4.42 16.76
N GLY A 57 -0.55 -3.13 16.97
CA GLY A 57 -1.86 -2.55 17.22
C GLY A 57 -1.77 -1.02 17.23
N PRO A 58 -2.82 -0.30 17.68
CA PRO A 58 -2.78 1.15 17.75
C PRO A 58 -1.62 1.68 18.59
N GLY A 59 -0.98 2.75 18.17
CA GLY A 59 0.04 3.43 18.96
C GLY A 59 0.65 4.64 18.26
N THR A 60 1.49 5.36 18.99
CA THR A 60 2.25 6.48 18.46
C THR A 60 3.71 6.06 18.27
N ILE A 61 4.26 6.25 17.07
CA ILE A 61 5.68 6.07 16.79
C ILE A 61 6.35 7.41 16.49
N GLU A 62 7.63 7.52 16.83
CA GLU A 62 8.54 8.60 16.43
C GLU A 62 9.82 7.98 15.87
N PHE A 63 10.55 8.70 15.03
CA PHE A 63 11.86 8.29 14.54
C PHE A 63 12.92 9.25 15.04
N HIS A 64 13.90 8.72 15.77
CA HIS A 64 15.05 9.50 16.22
C HIS A 64 16.24 9.21 15.31
N PHE A 65 16.96 10.23 14.88
CA PHE A 65 18.04 10.08 13.91
C PHE A 65 19.25 11.00 14.18
N GLY A 66 20.41 10.60 13.68
CA GLY A 66 21.67 11.31 13.87
C GLY A 66 22.82 10.63 13.14
N LYS A 67 23.98 11.30 13.09
CA LYS A 67 25.21 10.77 12.47
C LYS A 67 25.97 9.79 13.37
N ASP A 68 25.69 9.84 14.68
CA ASP A 68 26.28 8.95 15.67
C ASP A 68 25.15 8.10 16.29
N PRO A 69 25.23 6.76 16.24
CA PRO A 69 24.26 5.87 16.89
C PRO A 69 24.10 6.13 18.39
N ALA A 70 25.12 6.68 19.07
CA ALA A 70 25.05 7.04 20.47
C ALA A 70 24.31 8.37 20.73
N SER A 71 24.03 9.17 19.69
CA SER A 71 23.50 10.52 19.82
C SER A 71 22.51 10.87 18.69
N LEU A 72 21.26 10.40 18.86
CA LEU A 72 20.16 10.64 17.92
C LEU A 72 19.36 11.89 18.32
N HIS A 73 19.83 13.07 17.94
CA HIS A 73 19.21 14.35 18.30
C HIS A 73 18.07 14.79 17.39
N GLY A 74 18.03 14.32 16.15
CA GLY A 74 16.92 14.54 15.25
C GLY A 74 15.72 13.71 15.70
N VAL A 75 14.53 14.31 15.68
CA VAL A 75 13.27 13.64 16.03
C VAL A 75 12.25 14.00 14.95
N SER A 76 11.57 12.99 14.41
CA SER A 76 10.48 13.21 13.45
C SER A 76 9.24 13.78 14.11
N GLU A 77 8.21 14.06 13.31
CA GLU A 77 6.85 14.17 13.86
C GLU A 77 6.37 12.84 14.44
N LYS A 78 5.33 12.91 15.28
CA LYS A 78 4.62 11.73 15.80
C LYS A 78 3.68 11.16 14.75
N ILE A 79 3.66 9.84 14.62
CA ILE A 79 2.79 9.13 13.68
C ILE A 79 1.91 8.18 14.46
N GLU A 80 0.60 8.34 14.30
CA GLU A 80 -0.40 7.41 14.83
C GLU A 80 -0.55 6.22 13.88
N THR A 81 -0.31 5.02 14.39
CA THR A 81 -0.61 3.78 13.67
C THR A 81 -2.05 3.38 13.97
N THR A 82 -2.85 3.19 12.94
CA THR A 82 -4.29 2.91 13.09
C THR A 82 -4.73 1.72 12.26
N ALA A 83 -5.86 1.13 12.65
CA ALA A 83 -6.44 -0.01 11.95
C ALA A 83 -6.79 0.30 10.48
N ALA A 84 -7.05 1.56 10.14
CA ALA A 84 -7.34 2.01 8.77
C ALA A 84 -6.14 1.89 7.82
N HIS A 85 -4.93 1.69 8.37
CA HIS A 85 -3.68 1.54 7.64
C HIS A 85 -2.94 0.25 8.04
N ASP A 86 -3.66 -0.75 8.58
CA ASP A 86 -3.09 -1.98 9.15
C ASP A 86 -1.92 -1.71 10.12
N PHE A 87 -2.04 -0.64 10.90
CA PHE A 87 -1.06 -0.18 11.89
C PHE A 87 0.32 0.16 11.33
N THR A 88 0.36 0.53 10.05
CA THR A 88 1.54 1.10 9.41
C THR A 88 1.61 2.61 9.64
N GLY A 89 2.82 3.16 9.60
CA GLY A 89 3.07 4.59 9.73
C GLY A 89 4.40 4.97 9.11
N TRP A 90 4.46 6.15 8.49
CA TRP A 90 5.68 6.68 7.89
C TRP A 90 5.73 8.20 7.98
N THR A 91 6.92 8.76 7.86
CA THR A 91 7.17 10.21 7.80
C THR A 91 8.42 10.49 6.98
N THR A 92 8.72 11.76 6.74
CA THR A 92 9.97 12.21 6.11
C THR A 92 10.90 12.81 7.18
N LEU A 93 12.12 12.30 7.27
CA LEU A 93 13.20 12.90 8.04
C LEU A 93 13.80 14.03 7.20
N HIS A 94 13.71 15.27 7.68
CA HIS A 94 14.18 16.47 6.98
C HIS A 94 15.43 17.07 7.62
N GLY A 95 16.06 18.02 6.91
CA GLY A 95 17.19 18.79 7.44
C GLY A 95 18.47 17.98 7.54
N LEU A 96 18.61 16.98 6.67
CA LEU A 96 19.80 16.15 6.59
C LEU A 96 20.87 16.86 5.77
N ASP A 97 22.13 16.61 6.11
CA ASP A 97 23.26 17.08 5.30
C ASP A 97 23.40 16.17 4.07
N PRO A 98 23.80 16.72 2.90
CA PRO A 98 24.03 15.93 1.70
C PRO A 98 25.25 15.02 1.84
N ASP A 99 25.28 13.92 1.08
CA ASP A 99 26.41 12.98 1.02
C ASP A 99 26.87 12.53 2.42
N THR A 100 25.93 12.20 3.30
CA THR A 100 26.18 11.95 4.72
C THR A 100 25.48 10.69 5.21
N GLU A 101 26.19 9.87 5.99
CA GLU A 101 25.63 8.71 6.67
C GLU A 101 24.84 9.10 7.93
N TYR A 102 23.70 8.45 8.12
CA TYR A 102 22.80 8.61 9.25
C TYR A 102 22.35 7.26 9.80
N VAL A 103 22.03 7.26 11.09
CA VAL A 103 21.32 6.19 11.80
C VAL A 103 19.96 6.72 12.20
N ALA A 104 18.91 5.91 12.06
CA ALA A 104 17.56 6.22 12.52
C ALA A 104 16.94 5.03 13.28
N SER A 105 16.28 5.30 14.39
CA SER A 105 15.64 4.30 15.25
C SER A 105 14.17 4.66 15.46
N VAL A 106 13.30 3.64 15.49
CA VAL A 106 11.90 3.81 15.88
C VAL A 106 11.81 3.96 17.40
N PHE A 107 10.93 4.82 17.88
CA PHE A 107 10.65 5.05 19.29
C PHE A 107 9.15 4.86 19.56
N ILE A 108 8.83 4.20 20.68
CA ILE A 108 7.48 4.07 21.23
C ILE A 108 7.58 4.50 22.70
N ASP A 109 6.72 5.43 23.13
CA ASP A 109 6.70 5.95 24.50
C ASP A 109 8.07 6.39 25.02
N GLY A 110 8.88 7.01 24.15
CA GLY A 110 10.22 7.49 24.48
C GLY A 110 11.31 6.41 24.57
N ASN A 111 11.00 5.16 24.26
CA ASN A 111 11.95 4.05 24.25
C ASN A 111 12.26 3.58 22.83
N PRO A 112 13.53 3.29 22.49
CA PRO A 112 13.87 2.72 21.19
C PRO A 112 13.24 1.34 21.02
N ALA A 113 12.70 1.08 19.84
CA ALA A 113 12.02 -0.16 19.47
C ALA A 113 12.54 -0.71 18.14
N GLY A 114 12.68 -2.04 18.05
CA GLY A 114 13.16 -2.71 16.86
C GLY A 114 14.67 -2.52 16.59
N VAL A 115 15.07 -2.69 15.32
CA VAL A 115 16.46 -2.56 14.86
C VAL A 115 16.62 -1.22 14.15
N PRO A 116 17.71 -0.45 14.38
CA PRO A 116 17.92 0.81 13.68
C PRO A 116 18.14 0.64 12.17
N ALA A 117 17.72 1.64 11.40
CA ALA A 117 18.10 1.86 10.02
C ALA A 117 19.42 2.64 9.93
N THR A 118 20.17 2.38 8.87
CA THR A 118 21.35 3.19 8.48
C THR A 118 21.16 3.59 7.03
N PHE A 119 21.51 4.81 6.65
CA PHE A 119 21.34 5.25 5.27
C PHE A 119 22.31 6.39 4.93
N HIS A 120 22.51 6.61 3.64
CA HIS A 120 23.34 7.68 3.11
C HIS A 120 22.47 8.62 2.25
N THR A 121 22.56 9.93 2.50
CA THR A 121 21.84 10.94 1.72
C THR A 121 22.54 11.20 0.39
N LEU A 122 21.76 11.54 -0.63
CA LEU A 122 22.31 11.80 -1.96
C LEU A 122 23.21 13.05 -1.99
N PRO A 123 24.13 13.16 -2.95
CA PRO A 123 24.91 14.39 -3.13
C PRO A 123 24.02 15.54 -3.62
N ASP A 124 24.29 16.75 -3.13
CA ASP A 124 23.66 17.98 -3.64
C ASP A 124 24.58 18.68 -4.65
N SER A 125 24.15 18.74 -5.91
CA SER A 125 24.92 19.34 -7.00
C SER A 125 25.30 20.80 -6.78
N ASN A 126 24.50 21.58 -6.05
CA ASN A 126 24.77 22.99 -5.81
C ASN A 126 25.60 23.20 -4.54
N ALA A 127 25.27 22.50 -3.45
CA ALA A 127 25.90 22.67 -2.15
C ALA A 127 27.31 22.08 -2.11
N LEU A 128 27.57 20.98 -2.82
CA LEU A 128 28.86 20.29 -2.80
C LEU A 128 29.77 20.67 -4.00
N ARG A 129 29.33 21.58 -4.87
CA ARG A 129 30.10 22.03 -6.03
C ARG A 129 31.42 22.70 -5.61
N ASP A 130 32.54 22.15 -6.08
CA ASP A 130 33.84 22.81 -5.96
C ASP A 130 34.16 23.61 -7.24
N GLN A 131 34.45 24.90 -7.12
CA GLN A 131 34.67 25.78 -8.28
C GLN A 131 35.86 25.39 -9.16
N LYS A 132 36.84 24.65 -8.61
CA LYS A 132 38.08 24.30 -9.30
C LYS A 132 38.07 22.86 -9.81
N HIS A 133 37.58 21.94 -8.99
CA HIS A 133 37.70 20.49 -9.17
C HIS A 133 36.38 19.85 -9.63
N ASN A 134 35.22 20.42 -9.30
CA ASN A 134 33.92 19.99 -9.81
C ASN A 134 33.04 21.20 -10.20
N PRO A 135 33.47 22.01 -11.18
CA PRO A 135 32.77 23.24 -11.54
C PRO A 135 31.38 23.00 -12.14
N ARG A 136 30.99 21.76 -12.41
CA ARG A 136 29.64 21.42 -12.91
C ARG A 136 28.72 20.86 -11.83
N GLY A 137 29.22 20.57 -10.62
CA GLY A 137 28.41 19.99 -9.55
C GLY A 137 27.91 18.58 -9.87
N LEU A 138 28.66 17.82 -10.68
CA LEU A 138 28.28 16.48 -11.08
C LEU A 138 28.89 15.47 -10.12
N PHE A 139 28.06 14.56 -9.62
CA PHE A 139 28.46 13.52 -8.68
C PHE A 139 28.11 12.16 -9.26
N ASN A 140 29.00 11.20 -9.01
CA ASN A 140 28.68 9.81 -9.28
C ASN A 140 27.69 9.33 -8.23
N PHE A 141 26.80 8.44 -8.66
CA PHE A 141 25.89 7.71 -7.80
C PHE A 141 25.75 6.30 -8.35
N SER A 142 25.25 5.39 -7.52
CA SER A 142 25.08 3.98 -7.82
C SER A 142 23.71 3.55 -7.31
N PHE A 143 23.00 2.76 -8.12
CA PHE A 143 21.69 2.24 -7.74
C PHE A 143 21.52 0.83 -8.27
N THR A 144 20.67 0.06 -7.60
CA THR A 144 20.25 -1.27 -8.08
C THR A 144 18.84 -1.21 -8.65
N PHE A 145 18.56 -2.09 -9.60
CA PHE A 145 17.24 -2.26 -10.18
C PHE A 145 16.88 -3.75 -10.15
N GLY A 146 15.69 -4.09 -9.69
CA GLY A 146 15.20 -5.47 -9.62
C GLY A 146 13.69 -5.55 -9.57
N SER A 147 13.16 -6.76 -9.71
CA SER A 147 11.73 -7.08 -9.59
C SER A 147 11.59 -8.56 -9.18
N CYS A 148 10.37 -9.05 -9.02
CA CYS A 148 10.06 -10.48 -8.91
C CYS A 148 10.72 -11.19 -7.72
N ALA A 149 10.49 -10.68 -6.51
CA ALA A 149 11.02 -11.22 -5.26
C ALA A 149 10.16 -12.38 -4.71
N ASN A 150 9.84 -13.38 -5.54
CA ASN A 150 9.00 -14.50 -5.11
C ASN A 150 9.67 -15.34 -4.01
N GLN A 151 9.07 -15.30 -2.81
CA GLN A 151 9.58 -15.95 -1.59
C GLN A 151 9.02 -17.35 -1.38
N ASN A 152 7.99 -17.75 -2.14
CA ASN A 152 7.34 -19.03 -1.94
C ASN A 152 8.26 -20.18 -2.42
N PRO A 153 8.60 -21.15 -1.56
CA PRO A 153 9.54 -22.21 -1.90
C PRO A 153 9.02 -23.23 -2.94
N LEU A 154 7.72 -23.24 -3.24
CA LEU A 154 7.15 -24.17 -4.24
C LEU A 154 7.42 -23.73 -5.68
N HIS A 155 7.49 -22.42 -5.93
CA HIS A 155 7.60 -21.85 -7.28
C HIS A 155 8.50 -20.61 -7.38
N GLY A 156 9.14 -20.21 -6.29
CA GLY A 156 10.11 -19.11 -6.22
C GLY A 156 11.47 -19.58 -5.71
N ILE A 157 12.39 -18.64 -5.46
CA ILE A 157 13.75 -18.93 -4.98
C ILE A 157 13.81 -19.16 -3.45
N GLY A 158 12.67 -18.98 -2.77
CA GLY A 158 12.52 -19.16 -1.33
C GLY A 158 12.77 -17.89 -0.52
N PRO A 159 12.43 -17.91 0.78
CA PRO A 159 12.38 -16.73 1.64
C PRO A 159 13.77 -16.13 1.92
N SER A 160 14.85 -16.89 1.71
CA SER A 160 16.21 -16.40 1.89
C SER A 160 16.62 -15.37 0.85
N LEU A 161 15.99 -15.34 -0.33
CA LEU A 161 16.28 -14.38 -1.41
C LEU A 161 17.80 -14.12 -1.59
N PRO A 162 18.59 -15.09 -2.06
CA PRO A 162 20.06 -15.05 -2.02
C PRO A 162 20.71 -13.87 -2.75
N THR A 163 20.00 -13.26 -3.71
CA THR A 163 20.40 -11.99 -4.32
C THR A 163 20.55 -10.88 -3.28
N TYR A 164 19.56 -10.72 -2.39
CA TYR A 164 19.62 -9.72 -1.32
C TYR A 164 20.66 -10.06 -0.26
N ALA A 165 20.92 -11.35 0.00
CA ALA A 165 22.05 -11.76 0.85
C ALA A 165 23.39 -11.31 0.25
N THR A 166 23.56 -11.46 -1.07
CA THR A 166 24.76 -11.01 -1.78
C THR A 166 24.89 -9.50 -1.78
N PHE A 167 23.77 -8.78 -2.01
CA PHE A 167 23.74 -7.32 -1.94
C PHE A 167 24.13 -6.81 -0.55
N LEU A 168 23.58 -7.41 0.51
CA LEU A 168 23.93 -7.07 1.89
C LEU A 168 25.41 -7.29 2.22
N ASP A 169 25.99 -8.40 1.75
CA ASP A 169 27.38 -8.78 2.02
C ASP A 169 28.39 -7.91 1.27
N LYS A 170 28.06 -7.50 0.04
CA LYS A 170 29.04 -6.94 -0.89
C LYS A 170 28.79 -5.51 -1.35
N HIS A 171 27.54 -5.04 -1.27
CA HIS A 171 27.12 -3.85 -2.00
C HIS A 171 26.32 -2.83 -1.15
N ALA A 172 25.98 -3.15 0.11
CA ALA A 172 25.14 -2.28 0.93
C ALA A 172 25.73 -0.89 1.20
N ASP A 173 27.06 -0.78 1.21
CA ASP A 173 27.76 0.47 1.51
C ASP A 173 28.14 1.27 0.23
N GLU A 174 27.81 0.76 -0.96
CA GLU A 174 28.10 1.44 -2.24
C GLU A 174 26.86 1.78 -3.07
N VAL A 175 25.66 1.33 -2.64
CA VAL A 175 24.40 1.56 -3.34
C VAL A 175 23.60 2.65 -2.65
N ASP A 176 23.35 3.75 -3.37
CA ASP A 176 22.65 4.92 -2.83
C ASP A 176 21.14 4.69 -2.71
N PHE A 177 20.55 3.95 -3.65
CA PHE A 177 19.14 3.56 -3.63
C PHE A 177 18.85 2.32 -4.48
N GLN A 178 17.69 1.70 -4.27
CA GLN A 178 17.18 0.63 -5.12
C GLN A 178 15.85 1.04 -5.76
N ILE A 179 15.70 0.72 -7.05
CA ILE A 179 14.40 0.68 -7.72
C ILE A 179 13.92 -0.78 -7.70
N MET A 180 12.87 -1.06 -6.92
CA MET A 180 12.20 -2.35 -6.89
C MET A 180 10.92 -2.24 -7.71
N ASN A 181 11.02 -2.72 -8.94
CA ASN A 181 10.15 -2.40 -10.06
C ASN A 181 9.01 -3.41 -10.21
N GLY A 182 8.24 -3.60 -9.14
CA GLY A 182 7.10 -4.53 -9.09
C GLY A 182 7.45 -5.95 -8.66
N ASP A 183 6.41 -6.70 -8.36
CA ASP A 183 6.46 -8.07 -7.84
C ASP A 183 7.34 -8.19 -6.59
N TRP A 184 7.19 -7.23 -5.67
CA TRP A 184 7.73 -7.29 -4.32
C TRP A 184 7.11 -8.45 -3.53
N LEU A 185 5.85 -8.78 -3.83
CA LEU A 185 5.16 -9.96 -3.32
C LEU A 185 4.44 -10.75 -4.43
N TYR A 186 3.98 -11.96 -4.08
CA TYR A 186 3.06 -12.80 -4.87
C TYR A 186 1.90 -13.27 -3.99
N GLU A 187 0.77 -13.64 -4.60
CA GLU A 187 -0.48 -13.94 -3.90
C GLU A 187 -0.46 -15.27 -3.16
N GLU A 188 -0.65 -15.23 -1.83
CA GLU A 188 -0.72 -16.40 -0.95
C GLU A 188 -1.85 -16.30 0.09
N LEU A 189 -2.05 -15.14 0.73
CA LEU A 189 -3.03 -14.94 1.83
C LEU A 189 -4.24 -14.09 1.44
N ARG A 190 -4.59 -14.09 0.16
CA ARG A 190 -5.62 -13.19 -0.40
C ARG A 190 -7.04 -13.44 0.12
N THR A 191 -7.31 -14.61 0.69
CA THR A 191 -8.64 -14.99 1.23
C THR A 191 -8.75 -14.88 2.74
N THR A 192 -7.83 -14.18 3.43
CA THR A 192 -7.96 -13.93 4.88
C THR A 192 -9.33 -13.30 5.18
N PRO A 193 -10.17 -13.93 6.03
CA PRO A 193 -11.43 -13.34 6.45
C PRO A 193 -11.24 -12.09 7.32
N VAL A 194 -12.19 -11.14 7.22
CA VAL A 194 -12.14 -9.86 7.96
C VAL A 194 -12.20 -10.08 9.47
N ASP A 195 -13.02 -11.00 9.96
CA ASP A 195 -13.14 -11.35 11.37
C ASP A 195 -11.83 -11.95 11.92
N VAL A 196 -11.18 -12.82 11.14
CA VAL A 196 -9.87 -13.38 11.49
C VAL A 196 -8.79 -12.29 11.53
N TRP A 197 -8.77 -11.37 10.56
CA TRP A 197 -7.85 -10.22 10.61
C TRP A 197 -8.14 -9.35 11.83
N ALA A 198 -9.40 -9.01 12.08
CA ALA A 198 -9.80 -8.14 13.19
C ALA A 198 -9.41 -8.75 14.54
N GLU A 199 -9.69 -10.03 14.77
CA GLU A 199 -9.27 -10.76 15.97
C GLU A 199 -7.75 -10.76 16.13
N LYS A 200 -7.00 -11.08 15.07
CA LYS A 200 -5.53 -11.10 15.10
C LYS A 200 -4.93 -9.73 15.42
N GLN A 201 -5.55 -8.66 14.95
CA GLN A 201 -5.07 -7.29 15.17
C GLN A 201 -5.68 -6.61 16.41
N GLY A 202 -6.55 -7.28 17.16
CA GLY A 202 -7.26 -6.66 18.29
C GLY A 202 -8.21 -5.53 17.89
N VAL A 203 -8.75 -5.58 16.67
CA VAL A 203 -9.75 -4.62 16.16
C VAL A 203 -11.14 -5.13 16.52
N ASP A 204 -11.97 -4.25 17.08
CA ASP A 204 -13.39 -4.55 17.32
C ASP A 204 -14.11 -4.75 15.98
N GLY A 205 -14.67 -5.96 15.79
CA GLY A 205 -15.42 -6.33 14.58
C GLY A 205 -16.70 -5.50 14.38
N GLU A 206 -17.22 -4.85 15.41
CA GLU A 206 -18.33 -3.91 15.30
C GLU A 206 -17.88 -2.50 14.87
N GLN A 207 -16.59 -2.21 14.97
CA GLN A 207 -15.98 -0.90 14.68
C GLN A 207 -14.87 -1.00 13.63
N LEU A 208 -15.10 -1.81 12.60
CA LEU A 208 -14.16 -1.95 11.48
C LEU A 208 -13.88 -0.59 10.81
N PRO A 209 -12.63 -0.28 10.42
CA PRO A 209 -12.32 0.92 9.65
C PRO A 209 -13.12 1.00 8.33
N GLU A 210 -13.42 2.21 7.86
CA GLU A 210 -14.14 2.45 6.60
C GLU A 210 -13.53 1.69 5.42
N VAL A 211 -12.21 1.76 5.26
CA VAL A 211 -11.47 1.04 4.21
C VAL A 211 -11.74 -0.48 4.24
N VAL A 212 -11.92 -1.09 5.42
CA VAL A 212 -12.18 -2.52 5.56
C VAL A 212 -13.65 -2.84 5.31
N ARG A 213 -14.56 -1.94 5.68
CA ARG A 213 -15.99 -2.07 5.34
C ARG A 213 -16.23 -1.93 3.84
N ASP A 214 -15.52 -1.01 3.20
CA ASP A 214 -15.71 -0.69 1.78
C ASP A 214 -14.92 -1.62 0.86
N MET A 215 -13.77 -2.11 1.30
CA MET A 215 -12.90 -3.00 0.53
C MET A 215 -12.47 -4.20 1.39
N PRO A 216 -13.39 -5.10 1.79
CA PRO A 216 -13.10 -6.15 2.78
C PRO A 216 -11.92 -7.07 2.39
N THR A 217 -11.71 -7.33 1.10
CA THR A 217 -10.58 -8.15 0.62
C THR A 217 -9.21 -7.46 0.76
N ILE A 218 -9.15 -6.18 1.16
CA ILE A 218 -7.89 -5.47 1.45
C ILE A 218 -7.10 -6.18 2.56
N VAL A 219 -7.77 -6.78 3.54
CA VAL A 219 -7.12 -7.46 4.67
C VAL A 219 -6.29 -8.66 4.20
N GLY A 220 -6.73 -9.36 3.15
CA GLY A 220 -5.97 -10.42 2.52
C GLY A 220 -4.69 -9.90 1.86
N VAL A 221 -4.70 -8.69 1.31
CA VAL A 221 -3.51 -8.03 0.75
C VAL A 221 -2.54 -7.64 1.86
N TRP A 222 -3.03 -7.04 2.94
CA TRP A 222 -2.23 -6.67 4.10
C TRP A 222 -1.58 -7.88 4.78
N GLU A 223 -2.32 -8.97 5.03
CA GLU A 223 -1.72 -10.21 5.54
C GLU A 223 -0.66 -10.77 4.59
N ASN A 224 -0.84 -10.62 3.27
CA ASN A 224 0.16 -11.04 2.30
C ASN A 224 1.45 -10.23 2.40
N TYR A 225 1.38 -8.91 2.58
CA TYR A 225 2.56 -8.08 2.83
C TYR A 225 3.29 -8.50 4.11
N LYS A 226 2.54 -8.74 5.21
CA LYS A 226 3.11 -9.21 6.48
C LYS A 226 3.84 -10.54 6.30
N LEU A 227 3.23 -11.50 5.59
CA LEU A 227 3.87 -12.77 5.27
C LEU A 227 5.22 -12.59 4.57
N TYR A 228 5.30 -11.67 3.59
CA TYR A 228 6.53 -11.41 2.83
C TYR A 228 7.59 -10.65 3.65
N LEU A 229 7.17 -9.79 4.58
CA LEU A 229 8.11 -9.14 5.50
C LEU A 229 8.61 -10.11 6.58
N ASP A 230 7.75 -10.98 7.10
CA ASP A 230 8.09 -12.03 8.07
C ASP A 230 9.09 -13.04 7.50
N ARG A 231 8.91 -13.42 6.22
CA ARG A 231 9.77 -14.38 5.52
C ARG A 231 11.05 -13.74 4.97
N GLY A 232 10.94 -12.57 4.36
CA GLY A 232 11.99 -11.91 3.58
C GLY A 232 13.05 -11.21 4.42
N THR A 233 13.77 -11.94 5.28
CA THR A 233 14.72 -11.34 6.23
C THR A 233 15.84 -10.55 5.55
N ASN A 234 16.42 -11.06 4.46
CA ASN A 234 17.45 -10.36 3.70
C ASN A 234 16.90 -9.16 2.92
N LEU A 235 15.68 -9.26 2.38
CA LEU A 235 15.02 -8.15 1.70
C LEU A 235 14.72 -7.00 2.68
N SER A 236 14.16 -7.31 3.83
CA SER A 236 13.87 -6.34 4.89
C SER A 236 15.15 -5.71 5.46
N ALA A 237 16.21 -6.51 5.66
CA ALA A 237 17.50 -6.00 6.12
C ALA A 237 18.17 -5.09 5.06
N TRP A 238 18.02 -5.41 3.78
CA TRP A 238 18.50 -4.57 2.68
C TRP A 238 17.79 -3.22 2.67
N HIS A 239 16.46 -3.20 2.73
CA HIS A 239 15.69 -1.94 2.74
C HIS A 239 15.73 -1.17 4.07
N ARG A 240 16.41 -1.71 5.09
CA ARG A 240 16.81 -0.99 6.30
C ARG A 240 18.15 -0.26 6.14
N LYS A 241 18.90 -0.57 5.07
CA LYS A 241 20.19 0.04 4.72
C LYS A 241 20.12 0.92 3.46
N VAL A 242 19.39 0.45 2.46
CA VAL A 242 19.31 1.06 1.13
C VAL A 242 17.87 1.55 0.89
N PRO A 243 17.66 2.87 0.76
CA PRO A 243 16.36 3.45 0.44
C PRO A 243 15.77 2.88 -0.85
N GLY A 244 14.49 2.50 -0.80
CA GLY A 244 13.77 1.95 -1.93
C GLY A 244 12.90 2.99 -2.66
N PHE A 245 12.79 2.82 -3.96
CA PHE A 245 11.68 3.32 -4.78
C PHE A 245 10.93 2.08 -5.29
N PHE A 246 9.72 1.87 -4.82
CA PHE A 246 8.94 0.66 -5.09
C PHE A 246 7.87 0.97 -6.11
N THR A 247 7.91 0.48 -7.33
CA THR A 247 6.71 0.50 -8.19
C THR A 247 5.94 -0.81 -7.97
N PHE A 248 4.63 -0.83 -8.18
CA PHE A 248 3.90 -2.11 -8.27
C PHE A 248 3.93 -2.64 -9.71
N ASP A 249 3.78 -3.96 -9.86
CA ASP A 249 3.30 -4.56 -11.10
C ASP A 249 1.94 -5.24 -10.86
N ASP A 250 1.68 -6.41 -11.45
CA ASP A 250 0.41 -7.10 -11.24
C ASP A 250 0.35 -7.83 -9.91
N HIS A 251 1.42 -8.46 -9.43
CA HIS A 251 1.33 -9.33 -8.26
C HIS A 251 1.07 -8.59 -6.93
N GLU A 252 1.39 -7.29 -6.80
CA GLU A 252 0.88 -6.47 -5.69
C GLU A 252 -0.67 -6.36 -5.73
N LEU A 253 -1.23 -6.35 -6.94
CA LEU A 253 -2.65 -6.28 -7.23
C LEU A 253 -3.23 -7.71 -7.34
N VAL A 254 -3.39 -8.21 -8.56
CA VAL A 254 -3.61 -9.62 -8.93
C VAL A 254 -2.88 -9.86 -10.26
N ASN A 255 -2.19 -10.98 -10.37
CA ASN A 255 -1.49 -11.48 -11.55
C ASN A 255 -2.25 -11.23 -12.85
N ASP A 256 -1.55 -10.79 -13.90
CA ASP A 256 -2.12 -10.52 -15.22
C ASP A 256 -3.35 -9.59 -15.20
N ILE A 257 -3.37 -8.59 -14.31
CA ILE A 257 -4.40 -7.56 -14.32
C ILE A 257 -4.34 -6.71 -15.60
N TRP A 258 -5.21 -7.03 -16.56
CA TRP A 258 -5.35 -6.30 -17.81
C TRP A 258 -6.68 -5.57 -17.93
N GLY A 259 -6.63 -4.41 -18.58
CA GLY A 259 -7.82 -3.65 -18.92
C GLY A 259 -8.47 -2.93 -17.74
N ALA A 260 -7.76 -2.72 -16.63
CA ALA A 260 -8.22 -1.87 -15.54
C ALA A 260 -8.57 -0.44 -16.01
N GLY A 261 -7.97 0.01 -17.12
CA GLY A 261 -8.26 1.26 -17.84
C GLY A 261 -9.40 1.18 -18.87
N SER A 262 -10.04 0.03 -19.08
CA SER A 262 -10.98 -0.20 -20.18
C SER A 262 -12.44 -0.08 -19.76
N THR A 263 -13.05 1.06 -20.07
CA THR A 263 -14.48 1.30 -19.79
C THR A 263 -15.36 0.15 -20.28
N GLY A 264 -16.22 -0.34 -19.38
CA GLY A 264 -17.14 -1.44 -19.62
C GLY A 264 -16.57 -2.84 -19.44
N ARG A 265 -15.26 -3.00 -19.21
CA ARG A 265 -14.67 -4.32 -18.92
C ARG A 265 -15.19 -4.84 -17.60
N ARG A 266 -15.97 -5.93 -17.66
CA ARG A 266 -16.25 -6.81 -16.54
C ARG A 266 -15.13 -7.84 -16.46
N ASN A 267 -14.39 -7.85 -15.36
CA ASN A 267 -13.40 -8.86 -15.06
C ASN A 267 -12.99 -8.71 -13.59
N ARG A 268 -12.97 -9.80 -12.84
CA ARG A 268 -12.61 -9.83 -11.42
C ARG A 268 -11.28 -9.13 -11.11
N ARG A 269 -10.22 -9.49 -11.85
CA ARG A 269 -8.87 -8.97 -11.63
C ARG A 269 -8.82 -7.48 -11.94
N ALA A 270 -9.41 -7.05 -13.06
CA ALA A 270 -9.40 -5.64 -13.48
C ALA A 270 -9.95 -4.70 -12.41
N VAL A 271 -11.06 -5.08 -11.75
CA VAL A 271 -11.71 -4.27 -10.69
C VAL A 271 -11.11 -4.46 -9.30
N PHE A 272 -10.03 -5.24 -9.16
CA PHE A 272 -9.25 -5.36 -7.92
C PHE A 272 -8.13 -4.32 -7.81
N ARG A 273 -7.81 -3.61 -8.92
CA ARG A 273 -6.70 -2.63 -9.00
C ARG A 273 -6.64 -1.75 -7.76
N ASP A 274 -7.74 -1.06 -7.45
CA ASP A 274 -7.76 -0.03 -6.42
C ASP A 274 -7.57 -0.59 -5.00
N ILE A 275 -8.08 -1.80 -4.74
CA ILE A 275 -7.89 -2.50 -3.46
C ILE A 275 -6.41 -2.83 -3.26
N GLY A 276 -5.76 -3.38 -4.30
CA GLY A 276 -4.33 -3.67 -4.29
C GLY A 276 -3.49 -2.39 -4.17
N THR A 277 -3.81 -1.34 -4.92
CA THR A 277 -3.09 -0.05 -4.86
C THR A 277 -3.24 0.59 -3.48
N ARG A 278 -4.43 0.57 -2.88
CA ARG A 278 -4.65 1.10 -1.53
C ARG A 278 -3.77 0.38 -0.50
N ALA A 279 -3.73 -0.94 -0.51
CA ALA A 279 -2.86 -1.71 0.39
C ALA A 279 -1.37 -1.48 0.12
N TRP A 280 -0.98 -1.39 -1.15
CA TRP A 280 0.40 -1.07 -1.54
C TRP A 280 0.85 0.29 -0.99
N LEU A 281 -0.02 1.29 -0.90
CA LEU A 281 0.32 2.58 -0.28
C LEU A 281 0.63 2.47 1.22
N ASP A 282 -0.01 1.55 1.94
CA ASP A 282 0.28 1.32 3.36
C ASP A 282 1.66 0.68 3.56
N TYR A 283 2.16 -0.07 2.57
CA TYR A 283 3.36 -0.90 2.75
C TYR A 283 4.59 -0.40 1.98
N LEU A 284 4.43 0.10 0.75
CA LEU A 284 5.55 0.42 -0.14
C LEU A 284 5.39 1.76 -0.88
N GLY A 285 4.18 2.12 -1.30
CA GLY A 285 3.94 3.27 -2.18
C GLY A 285 4.24 4.64 -1.56
N TRP A 286 4.34 4.70 -0.23
CA TRP A 286 4.83 5.88 0.50
C TRP A 286 6.29 6.22 0.17
N ALA A 287 7.07 5.30 -0.39
CA ALA A 287 8.48 5.49 -0.70
C ALA A 287 8.74 6.20 -2.05
N ASN A 288 7.67 6.62 -2.75
CA ASN A 288 7.79 7.18 -4.08
C ASN A 288 7.36 8.65 -4.15
N PRO A 289 8.01 9.44 -5.04
CA PRO A 289 7.46 10.71 -5.47
C PRO A 289 6.21 10.46 -6.30
N VAL A 290 5.24 11.37 -6.22
CA VAL A 290 3.96 11.23 -6.93
C VAL A 290 3.61 12.56 -7.59
N ALA A 291 3.25 12.52 -8.87
CA ALA A 291 2.79 13.70 -9.59
C ALA A 291 1.44 14.21 -9.05
N TYR A 292 0.64 13.31 -8.49
CA TYR A 292 -0.68 13.58 -7.91
C TYR A 292 -0.79 12.86 -6.56
N PRO A 293 -0.90 13.58 -5.42
CA PRO A 293 -0.84 13.00 -4.09
C PRO A 293 -2.17 12.42 -3.59
N HIS A 294 -3.20 12.39 -4.43
CA HIS A 294 -4.54 11.92 -4.04
C HIS A 294 -4.55 10.43 -3.69
N THR A 295 -5.37 10.08 -2.71
CA THR A 295 -5.61 8.70 -2.31
C THR A 295 -6.64 8.04 -3.24
N VAL A 296 -6.77 6.71 -3.13
CA VAL A 296 -7.91 6.00 -3.70
C VAL A 296 -9.17 6.44 -2.96
N HIS A 297 -10.17 6.96 -3.68
CA HIS A 297 -11.51 7.15 -3.11
C HIS A 297 -12.23 5.81 -3.08
N HIS A 298 -12.95 5.51 -2.02
CA HIS A 298 -13.77 4.30 -1.88
C HIS A 298 -15.09 4.64 -1.18
N GLY A 299 -16.10 3.82 -1.39
CA GLY A 299 -17.39 4.01 -0.74
C GLY A 299 -18.40 2.95 -1.10
N GLN A 300 -19.64 3.20 -0.69
CA GLN A 300 -20.79 2.34 -0.92
C GLN A 300 -21.86 3.12 -1.66
N ALA A 301 -22.30 2.58 -2.79
CA ALA A 301 -23.27 3.25 -3.64
C ALA A 301 -24.50 2.40 -3.90
N THR A 302 -25.59 3.06 -4.25
CA THR A 302 -26.77 2.43 -4.84
C THR A 302 -26.73 2.61 -6.35
N LEU A 303 -26.91 1.51 -7.07
CA LEU A 303 -27.10 1.48 -8.52
C LEU A 303 -28.52 1.01 -8.84
N THR A 304 -29.09 1.60 -9.89
CA THR A 304 -30.39 1.20 -10.44
C THR A 304 -30.17 0.73 -11.87
N ALA A 305 -30.74 -0.41 -12.23
CA ALA A 305 -30.68 -0.95 -13.58
C ALA A 305 -31.19 0.10 -14.58
N GLU A 306 -30.50 0.22 -15.71
CA GLU A 306 -30.85 1.17 -16.78
C GLU A 306 -30.73 2.67 -16.41
N SER A 307 -30.32 3.00 -15.18
CA SER A 307 -30.02 4.37 -14.75
C SER A 307 -28.52 4.63 -14.79
N ASP A 308 -28.08 5.68 -15.47
CA ASP A 308 -26.67 6.05 -15.55
C ASP A 308 -26.18 6.86 -14.33
N VAL A 309 -26.90 6.84 -13.21
CA VAL A 309 -26.56 7.58 -12.00
C VAL A 309 -26.13 6.64 -10.88
N LEU A 310 -24.91 6.84 -10.39
CA LEU A 310 -24.43 6.27 -9.13
C LEU A 310 -24.76 7.22 -7.99
N VAL A 311 -25.33 6.70 -6.90
CA VAL A 311 -25.71 7.47 -5.72
C VAL A 311 -24.96 6.96 -4.49
N ASP A 312 -24.11 7.80 -3.92
CA ASP A 312 -23.41 7.57 -2.65
C ASP A 312 -23.76 8.70 -1.67
N PRO A 313 -24.55 8.43 -0.61
CA PRO A 313 -25.00 9.46 0.32
C PRO A 313 -23.89 10.02 1.22
N GLU A 314 -22.74 9.35 1.34
CA GLU A 314 -21.64 9.75 2.21
C GLU A 314 -20.51 10.44 1.43
N ALA A 315 -20.41 10.21 0.12
CA ALA A 315 -19.39 10.87 -0.72
C ALA A 315 -19.68 12.37 -0.94
N ASP A 316 -18.60 13.14 -1.15
CA ASP A 316 -18.66 14.49 -1.74
C ASP A 316 -17.85 14.52 -3.05
N PHE A 317 -18.47 14.08 -4.14
CA PHE A 317 -17.86 14.06 -5.48
C PHE A 317 -17.47 15.45 -5.99
N THR A 318 -18.06 16.53 -5.44
CA THR A 318 -17.68 17.91 -5.83
C THR A 318 -16.35 18.35 -5.24
N SER A 319 -15.84 17.62 -4.25
CA SER A 319 -14.54 17.85 -3.63
C SER A 319 -13.41 17.01 -4.23
N LEU A 320 -13.73 16.00 -5.04
CA LEU A 320 -12.73 15.09 -5.61
C LEU A 320 -12.08 15.69 -6.87
N PRO A 321 -10.75 15.60 -7.00
CA PRO A 321 -10.00 16.05 -8.17
C PRO A 321 -10.07 14.99 -9.30
N LEU A 322 -11.28 14.72 -9.80
CA LEU A 322 -11.55 13.59 -10.69
C LEU A 322 -10.75 13.63 -12.02
N ASP A 323 -10.35 14.81 -12.47
CA ASP A 323 -9.50 15.00 -13.65
C ASP A 323 -8.04 14.56 -13.43
N GLU A 324 -7.64 14.40 -12.17
CA GLU A 324 -6.34 13.88 -11.73
C GLU A 324 -6.41 12.44 -11.23
N MET A 325 -7.60 11.83 -11.23
CA MET A 325 -7.84 10.45 -10.81
C MET A 325 -7.94 9.48 -12.00
N LEU A 326 -8.12 8.20 -11.71
CA LEU A 326 -8.43 7.13 -12.66
C LEU A 326 -9.93 6.87 -12.71
N ASN A 327 -10.32 5.89 -13.52
CA ASN A 327 -11.71 5.45 -13.66
C ASN A 327 -12.28 4.81 -12.37
N LEU A 328 -13.60 4.72 -12.32
CA LEU A 328 -14.36 4.13 -11.23
C LEU A 328 -14.45 2.61 -11.43
N HIS A 329 -14.19 1.84 -10.38
CA HIS A 329 -14.36 0.39 -10.37
C HIS A 329 -15.47 0.02 -9.39
N VAL A 330 -16.48 -0.72 -9.85
CA VAL A 330 -17.36 -1.47 -8.95
C VAL A 330 -16.68 -2.80 -8.65
N HIS A 331 -16.48 -3.09 -7.36
CA HIS A 331 -15.69 -4.23 -6.90
C HIS A 331 -16.40 -5.55 -7.14
N TRP A 332 -15.62 -6.63 -7.34
CA TRP A 332 -16.15 -7.97 -7.60
C TRP A 332 -17.04 -8.52 -6.49
N GLY A 333 -16.71 -8.22 -5.22
CA GLY A 333 -17.54 -8.53 -4.06
C GLY A 333 -17.43 -9.94 -3.49
N THR A 334 -16.61 -10.84 -4.06
CA THR A 334 -16.38 -12.19 -3.50
C THR A 334 -15.11 -12.24 -2.63
N PRO A 335 -15.00 -13.18 -1.67
CA PRO A 335 -13.78 -13.39 -0.88
C PRO A 335 -12.53 -13.67 -1.73
N GLU A 336 -12.70 -14.25 -2.92
CA GLU A 336 -11.62 -14.62 -3.84
C GLU A 336 -11.25 -13.52 -4.83
N ALA A 337 -11.77 -12.30 -4.68
CA ALA A 337 -11.53 -11.20 -5.61
C ALA A 337 -10.05 -10.95 -5.88
N GLY A 338 -9.19 -11.13 -4.88
CA GLY A 338 -7.73 -10.95 -4.97
C GLY A 338 -6.91 -12.20 -5.29
N VAL A 339 -7.52 -13.36 -5.54
CA VAL A 339 -6.81 -14.65 -5.69
C VAL A 339 -6.23 -14.82 -7.10
N ASN A 340 -5.01 -15.33 -7.21
CA ASN A 340 -4.40 -15.72 -8.49
C ASN A 340 -4.80 -17.15 -8.90
N ASP A 341 -6.07 -17.32 -9.30
CA ASP A 341 -6.59 -18.59 -9.81
C ASP A 341 -7.68 -18.33 -10.86
N LEU A 342 -7.49 -18.88 -12.07
CA LEU A 342 -8.37 -18.69 -13.23
C LEU A 342 -9.78 -19.23 -13.01
N ARG A 343 -9.98 -20.19 -12.10
CA ARG A 343 -11.32 -20.74 -11.85
C ARG A 343 -12.31 -19.71 -11.29
N TYR A 344 -11.80 -18.60 -10.76
CA TYR A 344 -12.61 -17.50 -10.25
C TYR A 344 -12.84 -16.40 -11.28
N ASP A 345 -12.25 -16.51 -12.47
CA ASP A 345 -12.44 -15.57 -13.58
C ASP A 345 -13.66 -15.97 -14.42
N ASP A 346 -14.79 -16.21 -13.75
CA ASP A 346 -16.09 -16.53 -14.36
C ASP A 346 -17.05 -15.36 -14.17
N ASP A 347 -17.52 -14.78 -15.28
CA ASP A 347 -18.43 -13.63 -15.27
C ASP A 347 -19.80 -13.92 -14.63
N ALA A 348 -20.17 -15.19 -14.43
CA ALA A 348 -21.35 -15.60 -13.68
C ALA A 348 -21.20 -15.42 -12.16
N LEU A 349 -19.98 -15.20 -11.65
CA LEU A 349 -19.69 -14.88 -10.26
C LEU A 349 -19.65 -13.36 -10.03
N GLY A 350 -19.58 -12.98 -8.75
CA GLY A 350 -19.43 -11.58 -8.32
C GLY A 350 -20.67 -10.71 -8.51
N ASP A 351 -20.58 -9.45 -8.10
CA ASP A 351 -21.68 -8.50 -8.26
C ASP A 351 -21.95 -8.25 -9.76
N PRO A 352 -23.21 -8.29 -10.24
CA PRO A 352 -23.54 -8.13 -11.65
C PRO A 352 -23.13 -6.77 -12.24
N ASN A 353 -23.01 -5.73 -11.41
CA ASN A 353 -22.54 -4.42 -11.80
C ASN A 353 -21.01 -4.30 -11.74
N SER A 354 -20.25 -5.28 -11.24
CA SER A 354 -18.78 -5.23 -11.24
C SER A 354 -18.22 -5.03 -12.64
N ARG A 355 -17.56 -3.88 -12.87
CA ARG A 355 -16.83 -3.52 -14.10
C ARG A 355 -16.13 -2.18 -13.91
N VAL A 356 -15.37 -1.80 -14.93
CA VAL A 356 -14.78 -0.48 -15.09
C VAL A 356 -15.81 0.52 -15.62
N TYR A 357 -15.96 1.66 -14.96
CA TYR A 357 -16.85 2.75 -15.32
C TYR A 357 -16.10 4.05 -15.55
N GLU A 358 -16.51 4.80 -16.56
CA GLU A 358 -16.18 6.21 -16.74
C GLU A 358 -17.11 7.07 -15.89
N ILE A 359 -16.58 8.08 -15.20
CA ILE A 359 -17.38 9.16 -14.61
C ILE A 359 -17.52 10.25 -15.67
N ARG A 360 -18.74 10.47 -16.16
CA ARG A 360 -19.02 11.43 -17.24
C ARG A 360 -19.39 12.82 -16.75
N GLU A 361 -20.00 12.90 -15.58
CA GLU A 361 -20.53 14.15 -15.04
C GLU A 361 -20.67 14.04 -13.52
N VAL A 362 -20.21 15.06 -12.79
CA VAL A 362 -20.57 15.23 -11.37
C VAL A 362 -21.89 15.98 -11.34
N LEU A 363 -22.96 15.32 -10.85
CA LEU A 363 -24.29 15.90 -10.80
C LEU A 363 -24.46 16.77 -9.55
N ASP A 364 -23.95 16.28 -8.42
CA ASP A 364 -23.84 16.98 -7.14
C ASP A 364 -22.88 16.21 -6.20
N LYS A 365 -22.89 16.57 -4.91
CA LYS A 365 -22.05 15.94 -3.88
C LYS A 365 -22.18 14.42 -3.84
N HIS A 366 -23.40 13.90 -4.00
CA HIS A 366 -23.73 12.51 -3.72
C HIS A 366 -24.00 11.70 -4.99
N ARG A 367 -23.91 12.32 -6.17
CA ARG A 367 -24.32 11.72 -7.43
C ARG A 367 -23.36 12.02 -8.57
N VAL A 368 -23.01 10.97 -9.30
CA VAL A 368 -22.24 11.06 -10.56
C VAL A 368 -22.94 10.28 -11.67
N ARG A 369 -22.83 10.78 -12.89
CA ARG A 369 -23.23 10.06 -14.10
C ARG A 369 -22.10 9.13 -14.54
N ILE A 370 -22.39 7.84 -14.71
CA ILE A 370 -21.42 6.80 -15.04
C ILE A 370 -21.72 6.11 -16.37
N PHE A 371 -20.70 5.54 -17.00
CA PHE A 371 -20.86 4.70 -18.19
C PHE A 371 -19.93 3.48 -18.15
N PRO A 372 -20.37 2.27 -18.56
CA PRO A 372 -21.69 1.94 -19.10
C PRO A 372 -22.80 2.03 -18.03
N VAL A 373 -24.04 1.86 -18.45
CA VAL A 373 -25.18 1.83 -17.54
C VAL A 373 -25.14 0.51 -16.72
N PRO A 374 -25.41 0.53 -15.40
CA PRO A 374 -25.58 -0.66 -14.57
C PRO A 374 -26.63 -1.63 -15.15
N THR A 375 -26.40 -2.92 -14.95
CA THR A 375 -27.26 -4.00 -15.48
C THR A 375 -28.25 -4.55 -14.46
N ALA A 376 -28.09 -4.22 -13.18
CA ALA A 376 -28.97 -4.67 -12.11
C ALA A 376 -29.12 -3.59 -11.02
N ASP A 377 -30.23 -3.64 -10.29
CA ASP A 377 -30.38 -2.89 -9.04
C ASP A 377 -29.47 -3.49 -7.98
N GLY A 378 -28.84 -2.65 -7.14
CA GLY A 378 -28.02 -3.17 -6.06
C GLY A 378 -27.33 -2.09 -5.23
N LYS A 379 -26.89 -2.50 -4.03
CA LYS A 379 -25.90 -1.77 -3.25
C LYS A 379 -24.54 -2.37 -3.55
N VAL A 380 -23.58 -1.53 -3.90
CA VAL A 380 -22.26 -1.97 -4.34
C VAL A 380 -21.16 -1.26 -3.57
N HIS A 381 -20.02 -1.93 -3.46
CA HIS A 381 -18.76 -1.31 -3.09
C HIS A 381 -18.05 -0.81 -4.35
N TYR A 382 -17.46 0.38 -4.28
CA TYR A 382 -16.75 0.96 -5.41
C TYR A 382 -15.52 1.75 -4.97
N SER A 383 -14.68 2.08 -5.94
CA SER A 383 -13.54 2.97 -5.78
C SER A 383 -13.29 3.81 -7.01
N ILE A 384 -12.59 4.92 -6.83
CA ILE A 384 -12.03 5.74 -7.91
C ILE A 384 -10.51 5.71 -7.72
N GLY A 385 -9.81 5.15 -8.71
CA GLY A 385 -8.39 4.91 -8.61
C GLY A 385 -7.58 6.21 -8.56
N ARG A 386 -6.40 6.14 -7.94
CA ARG A 386 -5.41 7.22 -7.98
C ARG A 386 -4.41 7.02 -9.11
N ARG A 387 -3.65 8.07 -9.45
CA ARG A 387 -2.46 7.97 -10.30
C ARG A 387 -1.22 7.75 -9.43
N SER A 388 -0.38 6.79 -9.80
CA SER A 388 0.76 6.32 -8.98
C SER A 388 2.13 6.49 -9.64
N TYR A 389 2.23 7.38 -10.64
CA TYR A 389 3.48 7.73 -11.31
C TYR A 389 4.06 9.06 -10.81
N GLY A 390 5.36 9.25 -11.01
CA GLY A 390 6.09 10.45 -10.59
C GLY A 390 7.53 10.43 -11.09
N SER A 391 8.29 11.47 -10.77
CA SER A 391 9.72 11.51 -11.06
C SER A 391 10.54 12.04 -9.88
N PHE A 392 11.82 11.68 -9.86
CA PHE A 392 12.82 12.27 -8.98
C PHE A 392 14.14 12.46 -9.72
N ARG A 393 15.03 13.27 -9.15
CA ARG A 393 16.31 13.62 -9.75
C ARG A 393 17.46 13.23 -8.85
N VAL A 394 18.55 12.78 -9.47
CA VAL A 394 19.83 12.52 -8.83
C VAL A 394 20.92 13.06 -9.77
N ALA A 395 21.72 14.01 -9.29
CA ALA A 395 22.70 14.71 -10.13
C ALA A 395 22.08 15.24 -11.45
N ASN A 396 22.65 14.87 -12.60
CA ASN A 396 22.16 15.22 -13.94
C ASN A 396 21.24 14.14 -14.55
N CYS A 397 20.61 13.32 -13.72
CA CYS A 397 19.70 12.27 -14.13
C CYS A 397 18.29 12.53 -13.61
N GLU A 398 17.28 12.21 -14.41
CA GLU A 398 15.88 12.19 -13.99
C GLU A 398 15.27 10.80 -14.21
N PHE A 399 14.62 10.30 -13.16
CA PHE A 399 13.99 8.99 -13.11
C PHE A 399 12.49 9.15 -13.17
N PHE A 400 11.85 8.59 -14.19
CA PHE A 400 10.40 8.59 -14.38
C PHE A 400 9.84 7.24 -13.96
N LEU A 401 9.20 7.19 -12.80
CA LEU A 401 8.51 6.01 -12.25
C LEU A 401 7.15 5.89 -12.93
N LEU A 402 6.99 4.90 -13.81
CA LEU A 402 5.73 4.67 -14.52
C LEU A 402 4.83 3.71 -13.76
N ASP A 403 3.54 4.04 -13.72
CA ASP A 403 2.48 3.07 -13.50
C ASP A 403 2.09 2.45 -14.86
N THR A 404 2.21 1.13 -15.02
CA THR A 404 1.84 0.46 -16.28
C THR A 404 0.62 -0.44 -16.14
N ARG A 405 -0.02 -0.50 -14.96
CA ARG A 405 -1.21 -1.33 -14.70
C ARG A 405 -2.47 -0.49 -14.51
N GLY A 406 -2.36 0.70 -13.90
CA GLY A 406 -3.51 1.48 -13.43
C GLY A 406 -4.47 1.92 -14.53
N ALA A 407 -3.94 2.59 -15.55
CA ALA A 407 -4.69 3.08 -16.71
C ALA A 407 -4.61 2.15 -17.94
N ARG A 408 -4.02 0.96 -17.79
CA ARG A 408 -3.80 0.04 -18.91
C ARG A 408 -5.11 -0.43 -19.50
N GLN A 409 -5.27 -0.22 -20.80
CA GLN A 409 -6.38 -0.77 -21.56
C GLN A 409 -6.17 -2.22 -21.95
N MET A 410 -7.27 -2.92 -22.28
CA MET A 410 -7.24 -4.28 -22.76
C MET A 410 -6.56 -4.29 -24.12
N HIS A 411 -5.50 -5.08 -24.23
CA HIS A 411 -4.73 -5.19 -25.45
C HIS A 411 -5.58 -5.81 -26.57
N ASP A 412 -5.27 -5.47 -27.82
CA ASP A 412 -5.83 -6.13 -29.01
C ASP A 412 -4.67 -6.71 -29.83
N THR A 413 -4.43 -8.01 -29.68
CA THR A 413 -3.34 -8.70 -30.40
C THR A 413 -3.58 -8.78 -31.91
N SER A 414 -4.84 -8.65 -32.36
CA SER A 414 -5.19 -8.62 -33.78
C SER A 414 -4.94 -7.25 -34.41
N ARG A 415 -5.02 -6.19 -33.60
CA ARG A 415 -4.80 -4.79 -34.01
C ARG A 415 -3.93 -4.01 -33.02
N PRO A 416 -2.66 -4.42 -32.82
CA PRO A 416 -1.79 -3.85 -31.78
C PRO A 416 -1.44 -2.37 -32.01
N HIS A 417 -1.63 -1.84 -33.22
CA HIS A 417 -1.34 -0.45 -33.58
C HIS A 417 -2.57 0.47 -33.59
N GLN A 418 -3.66 0.08 -32.95
CA GLN A 418 -4.87 0.91 -32.94
C GLN A 418 -4.62 2.24 -32.19
N PRO A 419 -4.99 3.40 -32.76
CA PRO A 419 -4.54 4.71 -32.26
C PRO A 419 -4.90 5.05 -30.80
N ASN A 420 -5.95 4.44 -30.27
CA ASN A 420 -6.46 4.75 -28.93
C ASN A 420 -6.09 3.72 -27.87
N LEU A 421 -5.41 2.62 -28.25
CA LEU A 421 -4.95 1.63 -27.29
C LEU A 421 -3.75 2.17 -26.52
N THR A 422 -3.85 2.19 -25.20
CA THR A 422 -2.78 2.72 -24.35
C THR A 422 -2.51 1.84 -23.13
N MET A 423 -1.23 1.70 -22.82
CA MET A 423 -0.74 1.06 -21.59
C MET A 423 -0.65 2.05 -20.43
N LEU A 424 -0.24 3.29 -20.70
CA LEU A 424 -0.03 4.32 -19.67
C LEU A 424 -1.31 5.14 -19.40
N GLY A 425 -2.36 4.98 -20.22
CA GLY A 425 -3.39 6.00 -20.31
C GLY A 425 -2.90 7.22 -21.10
N MET A 426 -3.79 8.15 -21.42
CA MET A 426 -3.42 9.36 -22.15
C MET A 426 -2.79 10.41 -21.23
N ASP A 427 -3.25 10.52 -19.99
CA ASP A 427 -2.77 11.55 -19.06
C ASP A 427 -1.33 11.31 -18.63
N GLN A 428 -0.97 10.08 -18.23
CA GLN A 428 0.41 9.75 -17.89
C GLN A 428 1.34 9.88 -19.11
N ARG A 429 0.88 9.49 -20.31
CA ARG A 429 1.65 9.67 -21.53
C ARG A 429 1.94 11.16 -21.77
N LYS A 430 0.93 12.02 -21.62
CA LYS A 430 1.08 13.47 -21.76
C LYS A 430 2.03 14.01 -20.69
N TRP A 431 1.83 13.65 -19.42
CA TRP A 431 2.69 14.03 -18.30
C TRP A 431 4.15 13.63 -18.55
N LEU A 432 4.40 12.40 -19.00
CA LEU A 432 5.75 11.90 -19.28
C LEU A 432 6.40 12.72 -20.39
N MET A 433 5.71 12.93 -21.51
CA MET A 433 6.23 13.70 -22.64
C MET A 433 6.54 15.15 -22.25
N GLU A 434 5.62 15.81 -21.53
CA GLU A 434 5.82 17.19 -21.07
C GLU A 434 6.92 17.31 -20.01
N SER A 435 7.07 16.31 -19.13
CA SER A 435 8.10 16.33 -18.09
C SER A 435 9.49 16.10 -18.69
N MET A 436 9.60 15.16 -19.66
CA MET A 436 10.85 14.93 -20.39
C MET A 436 11.27 16.14 -21.25
N ASP A 437 10.31 16.83 -21.88
CA ASP A 437 10.59 18.03 -22.69
C ASP A 437 11.06 19.22 -21.83
N LYS A 438 10.53 19.34 -20.60
CA LYS A 438 10.93 20.39 -19.64
C LYS A 438 12.22 20.09 -18.89
N SER A 439 12.64 18.83 -18.84
CA SER A 439 13.79 18.41 -18.04
C SER A 439 15.11 18.85 -18.68
N ASP A 440 16.00 19.38 -17.86
CA ASP A 440 17.38 19.71 -18.22
C ASP A 440 18.39 18.60 -17.86
N ALA A 441 17.91 17.41 -17.46
CA ALA A 441 18.79 16.29 -17.17
C ALA A 441 19.47 15.76 -18.44
N ASP A 442 20.73 15.34 -18.29
CA ASP A 442 21.51 14.73 -19.37
C ASP A 442 21.05 13.28 -19.64
N PHE A 443 20.52 12.60 -18.62
CA PHE A 443 20.04 11.21 -18.69
C PHE A 443 18.61 11.09 -18.19
N PHE A 444 17.78 10.38 -18.96
CA PHE A 444 16.43 10.01 -18.56
C PHE A 444 16.36 8.50 -18.34
N PHE A 445 15.91 8.11 -17.15
CA PHE A 445 15.62 6.72 -16.79
C PHE A 445 14.12 6.53 -16.80
N VAL A 446 13.61 5.74 -17.74
CA VAL A 446 12.19 5.38 -17.80
C VAL A 446 11.99 4.04 -17.11
N VAL A 447 11.44 4.08 -15.90
CA VAL A 447 11.22 2.92 -15.04
C VAL A 447 9.84 2.33 -15.34
N SER A 448 9.83 1.16 -15.97
CA SER A 448 8.61 0.47 -16.40
C SER A 448 8.58 -0.93 -15.83
N SER A 449 7.48 -1.30 -15.17
CA SER A 449 7.26 -2.65 -14.62
C SER A 449 7.17 -3.75 -15.67
N VAL A 450 7.01 -3.39 -16.95
CA VAL A 450 7.01 -4.34 -18.09
C VAL A 450 8.07 -4.00 -19.15
N PRO A 451 8.56 -5.01 -19.90
CA PRO A 451 9.56 -4.79 -20.93
C PRO A 451 9.11 -3.84 -22.06
N PHE A 452 10.00 -2.92 -22.47
CA PHE A 452 9.91 -2.19 -23.74
C PHE A 452 10.37 -3.08 -24.90
N MET A 453 9.57 -4.10 -25.23
CA MET A 453 9.93 -5.05 -26.27
C MET A 453 9.25 -4.72 -27.61
N ILE A 454 9.97 -4.95 -28.70
CA ILE A 454 9.36 -5.05 -30.04
C ILE A 454 8.40 -6.26 -29.99
N PRO A 455 7.14 -6.11 -30.47
CA PRO A 455 6.17 -7.20 -30.42
C PRO A 455 6.72 -8.47 -31.09
N HIS A 456 6.83 -9.55 -30.33
CA HIS A 456 7.15 -10.88 -30.84
C HIS A 456 6.11 -11.86 -30.29
N ARG A 457 5.67 -12.80 -31.14
CA ARG A 457 4.75 -13.86 -30.72
C ARG A 457 5.52 -14.79 -29.76
N GLY A 458 5.32 -14.66 -28.45
CA GLY A 458 5.98 -15.56 -27.50
C GLY A 458 5.95 -15.20 -26.02
N ALA A 459 5.65 -13.97 -25.62
CA ALA A 459 5.43 -13.67 -24.19
C ALA A 459 4.01 -14.10 -23.81
N GLY A 460 3.90 -15.33 -23.29
CA GLY A 460 2.64 -15.93 -22.87
C GLY A 460 2.13 -15.31 -21.57
N GLY A 461 1.06 -14.53 -21.68
CA GLY A 461 0.04 -14.49 -20.64
C GLY A 461 -0.88 -15.71 -20.78
N PHE A 462 -1.42 -16.19 -19.67
CA PHE A 462 -2.36 -17.32 -19.69
C PHE A 462 -3.74 -16.84 -20.17
N GLU A 463 -3.97 -16.86 -21.47
CA GLU A 463 -5.32 -16.96 -22.03
C GLU A 463 -5.49 -18.36 -22.64
N ALA A 464 -6.42 -19.14 -22.08
CA ALA A 464 -6.97 -20.33 -22.71
C ALA A 464 -8.25 -19.96 -23.47
#